data_AF-A0A1C3WF22-F1
#
_entry.id   AF-A0A1C3WF22-F1
#
_cell.length_a   1.000
_cell.length_b   1.000
_cell.length_c   1.000
_cell.angle_alpha   90.00
_cell.angle_beta   90.00
_cell.angle_gamma   90.00
#
_symmetry.space_group_name_H-M   'P 1'
#
loop_
_entity.id
_entity.type
_entity.pdbx_description
1 polymer ?
#
loop_
_entity_poly.entity_id
_entity_poly.type
_entity_poly.pdbx_seq_one_letter_code
_entity_poly.pdbx_strand_id
1 'polypeptide(L)' 'MTKADADGLYRVLRDSQRTWAVYNTLTGEQASIMDLQLIGLTRADAEDFMSLLNWLQARRRECGNF' A
#
# COMPACT_ATOMS: atom_id res chain seq x y z
N MET A 1 19.58 10.83 -5.73
CA MET A 1 18.82 9.76 -6.40
C MET A 1 18.27 8.84 -5.34
N THR A 2 16.95 8.68 -5.36
CA THR A 2 16.10 8.15 -4.30
C THR A 2 16.43 6.70 -4.02
N LYS A 3 16.70 6.41 -2.74
CA LYS A 3 16.96 5.07 -2.23
C LYS A 3 15.74 4.21 -2.51
N ALA A 4 15.86 3.26 -3.44
CA ALA A 4 14.89 2.20 -3.68
C ALA A 4 14.98 1.17 -2.53
N ASP A 5 14.69 1.62 -1.31
CA ASP A 5 14.49 0.72 -0.17
C ASP A 5 13.01 0.32 -0.16
N ALA A 6 12.75 -0.98 -0.18
CA ALA A 6 11.47 -1.67 -0.13
C ALA A 6 10.71 -1.83 -1.46
N ASP A 7 10.98 -2.96 -2.12
CA ASP A 7 10.16 -3.59 -3.16
C ASP A 7 8.84 -4.13 -2.53
N GLY A 8 8.03 -3.21 -1.99
CA GLY A 8 6.75 -3.51 -1.33
C GLY A 8 5.64 -3.75 -2.36
N LEU A 9 4.73 -4.70 -2.06
CA LEU A 9 3.56 -4.97 -2.90
C LEU A 9 2.63 -3.76 -3.01
N TYR A 10 2.70 -2.84 -2.05
CA TYR A 10 1.84 -1.66 -2.02
C TYR A 10 2.65 -0.38 -2.10
N ARG A 11 2.14 0.57 -2.88
CA ARG A 11 2.69 1.92 -3.04
C ARG A 11 1.63 3.00 -2.84
N VAL A 12 2.06 4.16 -2.37
CA VAL A 12 1.22 5.37 -2.30
C VAL A 12 1.24 6.08 -3.66
N LEU A 13 0.07 6.47 -4.14
CA LEU A 13 -0.12 7.28 -5.34
C LEU A 13 -1.06 8.45 -5.03
N ARG A 14 -0.83 9.55 -5.74
CA ARG A 14 -1.70 10.72 -5.68
C ARG A 14 -2.80 10.60 -6.74
N ASP A 15 -4.05 10.76 -6.33
CA ASP A 15 -5.21 10.73 -7.22
C ASP A 15 -5.41 12.10 -7.92
N SER A 16 -6.20 12.08 -8.99
CA SER A 16 -6.75 13.25 -9.70
C SER A 16 -7.37 14.31 -8.78
N GLN A 17 -7.97 13.90 -7.65
CA GLN A 17 -8.56 14.82 -6.66
C GLN A 17 -7.54 15.45 -5.70
N ARG A 18 -6.24 15.32 -5.97
CA ARG A 18 -5.12 15.77 -5.12
C ARG A 18 -5.02 15.06 -3.77
N THR A 19 -5.81 14.03 -3.55
CA THR A 19 -5.80 13.14 -2.39
C THR A 19 -4.85 11.97 -2.61
N TRP A 20 -4.63 11.15 -1.58
CA TRP A 20 -3.73 10.00 -1.65
C TRP A 20 -4.51 8.69 -1.53
N ALA A 21 -3.99 7.65 -2.17
CA ALA A 21 -4.51 6.29 -2.10
C ALA A 21 -3.36 5.28 -2.23
N VAL A 22 -3.61 4.06 -1.76
CA VAL A 22 -2.63 2.96 -1.78
C VAL A 22 -3.02 1.98 -2.87
N TYR A 23 -2.05 1.53 -3.67
CA TYR A 23 -2.26 0.64 -4.80
C TYR A 23 -1.35 -0.57 -4.73
N ASN A 24 -1.86 -1.71 -5.18
CA ASN A 24 -1.08 -2.92 -5.42
C ASN A 24 -0.21 -2.72 -6.66
N THR A 25 1.10 -2.91 -6.53
CA THR A 25 2.08 -2.70 -7.61
C THR A 25 2.03 -3.77 -8.69
N LEU A 26 1.52 -4.97 -8.39
CA LEU A 26 1.39 -6.08 -9.32
C LEU A 26 0.10 -6.02 -10.14
N THR A 27 -1.03 -5.74 -9.50
CA THR A 27 -2.35 -5.73 -10.18
C THR A 27 -2.74 -4.34 -10.67
N GLY A 28 -2.14 -3.28 -10.12
CA GLY A 28 -2.53 -1.90 -10.39
C GLY A 28 -3.84 -1.49 -9.69
N GLU A 29 -4.44 -2.39 -8.91
CA GLU A 29 -5.71 -2.13 -8.23
C GLU A 29 -5.49 -1.36 -6.92
N GLN A 30 -6.47 -0.53 -6.56
CA GLN A 30 -6.46 0.15 -5.28
C GLN A 30 -6.61 -0.86 -4.14
N ALA A 31 -5.81 -0.69 -3.09
CA ALA A 31 -5.90 -1.51 -1.89
C ALA A 31 -7.25 -1.30 -1.19
N SER A 32 -7.85 -2.39 -0.74
CA SER A 32 -9.13 -2.39 -0.04
C SER A 32 -9.03 -3.11 1.30
N ILE A 33 -9.88 -2.70 2.26
CA ILE A 33 -10.08 -3.39 3.54
C ILE A 33 -11.53 -3.85 3.58
N MET A 34 -11.79 -5.16 3.67
CA MET A 34 -13.16 -5.71 3.71
C MET A 34 -14.05 -5.12 2.59
N ASP A 35 -13.52 -5.11 1.37
CA ASP A 35 -14.17 -4.55 0.16
C ASP A 35 -14.36 -3.02 0.14
N LEU A 36 -13.88 -2.30 1.15
CA LEU A 36 -13.89 -0.84 1.18
C LEU A 36 -12.60 -0.27 0.59
N GLN A 37 -12.74 0.56 -0.45
CA GLN A 37 -11.64 1.35 -1.00
C GLN A 37 -11.43 2.62 -0.17
N LEU A 38 -10.21 2.81 0.33
CA LEU A 38 -9.86 4.03 1.05
C LEU A 38 -9.40 5.10 0.07
N ILE A 39 -10.32 6.00 -0.27
CA ILE A 39 -10.07 7.21 -1.08
C ILE A 39 -9.97 8.44 -0.18
N GLY A 40 -9.37 9.51 -0.69
CA GLY A 40 -9.38 10.80 0.02
C GLY A 40 -8.38 10.91 1.16
N LEU A 41 -7.43 9.98 1.29
CA LEU A 41 -6.50 9.96 2.42
C LEU A 41 -5.56 11.17 2.40
N THR A 42 -5.16 11.60 3.60
CA THR A 42 -3.98 12.45 3.71
C THR A 42 -2.73 11.65 3.32
N ARG A 43 -1.63 12.35 3.04
CA ARG A 43 -0.38 11.68 2.68
C ARG A 43 0.10 10.76 3.80
N ALA A 44 0.05 11.23 5.05
CA ALA A 44 0.47 10.48 6.22
C ALA A 44 -0.38 9.21 6.39
N ASP A 45 -1.70 9.32 6.31
CA ASP A 45 -2.60 8.16 6.44
C ASP A 45 -2.33 7.11 5.34
N ALA A 46 -2.04 7.55 4.11
CA ALA A 46 -1.70 6.65 3.01
C ALA A 46 -0.34 5.95 3.21
N GLU A 47 0.67 6.66 3.72
CA GLU A 47 2.00 6.11 4.03
C GLU A 47 1.93 5.10 5.18
N ASP A 48 1.16 5.39 6.23
CA ASP A 48 0.91 4.48 7.35
C ASP A 48 0.16 3.23 6.90
N PHE A 49 -0.89 3.41 6.08
CA PHE A 49 -1.66 2.30 5.54
C PHE A 49 -0.82 1.40 4.63
N MET A 50 -0.02 2.00 3.73
CA MET A 50 0.93 1.26 2.89
C MET A 50 1.94 0.47 3.74
N SER A 51 2.48 1.07 4.79
CA SER A 51 3.45 0.41 5.68
C SER A 51 2.84 -0.79 6.39
N LEU A 52 1.61 -0.65 6.90
CA LEU A 52 0.86 -1.74 7.53
C LEU A 52 0.64 -2.91 6.55
N LEU A 53 0.20 -2.61 5.32
CA LEU A 53 -0.06 -3.64 4.30
C LEU A 53 1.22 -4.38 3.89
N ASN A 54 2.32 -3.65 3.69
CA ASN A 54 3.61 -4.25 3.36
C ASN A 54 4.15 -5.11 4.50
N TRP A 55 3.99 -4.69 5.76
CA TRP A 55 4.34 -5.50 6.93
C TRP A 55 3.48 -6.77 7.04
N LEU A 56 2.17 -6.68 6.84
CA LEU A 56 1.28 -7.84 6.85
C LEU A 56 1.65 -8.86 5.76
N GLN A 57 2.00 -8.39 4.57
CA GLN A 57 2.47 -9.24 3.48
C GLN A 57 3.79 -9.94 3.81
N ALA A 58 4.77 -9.21 4.35
CA ALA A 58 6.04 -9.78 4.78
C ALA A 58 5.80 -10.88 5.82
N ARG A 59 4.98 -10.60 6.84
CA ARG A 59 4.63 -11.57 7.88
C ARG A 59 3.90 -12.81 7.35
N ARG A 60 3.01 -12.66 6.35
CA ARG A 60 2.35 -13.81 5.70
C ARG A 60 3.35 -14.68 4.95
N ARG A 61 4.35 -14.09 4.26
CA ARG A 61 5.40 -14.86 3.58
C ARG A 61 6.24 -15.65 4.57
N GLU A 62 6.54 -15.08 5.73
CA GLU A 62 7.25 -15.76 6.82
C GLU A 62 6.42 -16.93 7.40
N CYS A 63 5.12 -16.72 7.64
CA CYS A 63 4.24 -17.76 8.19
C CYS A 63 3.80 -18.83 7.17
N GLY A 64 3.80 -18.53 5.87
CA GLY A 64 3.38 -19.46 4.81
C GLY A 64 4.46 -20.44 4.35
N ASN A 65 5.64 -20.41 4.98
CA ASN A 65 6.80 -21.19 4.61
C ASN A 65 6.93 -22.47 5.47
N PHE A 66 5.86 -23.29 5.49
CA PHE A 66 5.82 -24.64 6.10
C PHE A 66 5.63 -25.72 5.05
#